data_AF-A0A4E0S079-F1
#
_entry.id   AF-A0A4E0S079-F1
#
_cell.length_a   1.000
_cell.length_b   1.000
_cell.length_c   1.000
_cell.angle_alpha   90.00
_cell.angle_beta   90.00
_cell.angle_gamma   90.00
#
_symmetry.space_group_name_H-M   'P 1'
#
loop_
_entity.id
_entity.type
_entity.pdbx_description
1 polymer ?
#
loop_
_entity_poly.entity_id
_entity_poly.type
_entity_poly.pdbx_seq_one_letter_code
_entity_poly.pdbx_strand_id
1 'polypeptide(L)'
;MGLYYENEHYEEALKLVRTEVAESDETAVRAKEQAILELGDLLSKTKDAKSSSLLRELKKLDDKVLLVEVQLMESQVFYRLGNLQRARAALTSARTTANGIYCPPRLQASLDMLSGILHAADERDFKTAYSYFYEAFEGFDSISSTHAVDALKYMLLSKVMLNCPEEIPGILTSKLALRYNSRHLDAMREVGVAAKDRSLGAFLAETVEKKLSQMILDNEHNGILDQGSGVLVLREPQCEGKDYPLALSAVQSLNGIVDMLFQKTTKLK
;
A
#
# COMPACT_ATOMS: atom_id res chain seq x y z
N MET A 1 26.95 28.65 2.62
CA MET A 1 25.81 28.72 1.69
C MET A 1 24.84 27.54 1.82
N GLY A 2 25.29 26.29 1.98
CA GLY A 2 24.38 25.13 2.15
C GLY A 2 23.44 25.20 3.37
N LEU A 3 23.91 25.70 4.52
CA LEU A 3 23.11 25.78 5.75
C LEU A 3 21.96 26.80 5.71
N TYR A 4 22.02 27.80 4.83
CA TYR A 4 20.94 28.79 4.66
C TYR A 4 19.85 28.28 3.72
N TYR A 5 20.23 27.59 2.64
CA TYR A 5 19.30 26.91 1.72
C TYR A 5 18.52 25.79 2.41
N GLU A 6 19.17 25.01 3.28
CA GLU A 6 18.50 23.98 4.09
C GLU A 6 17.54 24.55 5.16
N ASN A 7 17.71 25.81 5.56
CA ASN A 7 16.83 26.45 6.54
C ASN A 7 15.53 26.97 5.91
N GLU A 8 15.57 27.48 4.68
CA GLU A 8 14.35 27.95 3.97
C GLU A 8 13.41 26.78 3.65
N HIS A 9 13.95 25.67 3.12
CA HIS A 9 13.15 24.47 2.83
C HIS A 9 12.55 23.83 4.10
N TYR A 10 13.24 23.95 5.24
CA TYR A 10 12.75 23.46 6.53
C TYR A 10 11.59 24.30 7.08
N GLU A 11 11.73 25.63 7.07
CA GLU A 11 10.67 26.57 7.44
C GLU A 11 9.45 26.44 6.51
N GLU A 12 9.67 26.24 5.22
CA GLU A 12 8.62 26.06 4.22
C GLU A 12 7.86 24.74 4.41
N ALA A 13 8.56 23.63 4.68
CA ALA A 13 7.95 22.35 5.03
C ALA A 13 7.15 22.43 6.34
N LEU A 14 7.68 23.12 7.36
CA LEU A 14 6.96 23.39 8.61
C LEU A 14 5.71 24.24 8.41
N LYS A 15 5.77 25.24 7.53
CA LYS A 15 4.63 26.11 7.22
C LYS A 15 3.52 25.33 6.50
N LEU A 16 3.88 24.48 5.54
CA LEU A 16 2.95 23.57 4.87
C LEU A 16 2.31 22.58 5.84
N VAL A 17 3.10 22.05 6.76
CA VAL A 17 2.61 21.14 7.81
C VAL A 17 1.67 21.82 8.81
N ARG A 18 1.96 23.08 9.19
CA ARG A 18 1.11 23.92 10.07
C ARG A 18 -0.19 24.37 9.40
N THR A 19 -0.30 24.22 8.09
CA THR A 19 -1.52 24.60 7.37
C THR A 19 -2.58 23.51 7.60
N GLU A 20 -3.75 23.91 8.12
CA GLU A 20 -4.93 23.04 8.16
C GLU A 20 -5.38 22.76 6.72
N VAL A 21 -5.35 21.49 6.34
CA VAL A 21 -5.77 21.03 5.01
C VAL A 21 -7.07 20.27 5.17
N ALA A 22 -8.09 20.65 4.40
CA ALA A 22 -9.34 19.91 4.32
C ALA A 22 -9.08 18.51 3.73
N GLU A 23 -9.60 17.46 4.38
CA GLU A 23 -9.40 16.05 3.96
C GLU A 23 -9.91 15.74 2.54
N SER A 24 -10.78 16.59 1.99
CA SER A 24 -11.29 16.47 0.62
C SER A 24 -10.27 16.81 -0.46
N ASP A 25 -9.16 17.48 -0.11
CA ASP A 25 -8.14 17.88 -1.06
C ASP A 25 -6.95 16.89 -1.05
N GLU A 26 -7.09 15.82 -1.84
CA GLU A 26 -6.05 14.80 -2.01
C GLU A 26 -4.68 15.39 -2.39
N THR A 27 -4.66 16.53 -3.09
CA THR A 27 -3.39 17.15 -3.53
C THR A 27 -2.68 17.82 -2.36
N ALA A 28 -3.42 18.48 -1.48
CA ALA A 28 -2.89 19.11 -0.30
C ALA A 28 -2.54 18.09 0.80
N VAL A 29 -3.27 16.98 0.90
CA VAL A 29 -2.89 15.84 1.76
C VAL A 29 -1.58 15.21 1.27
N ARG A 30 -1.44 14.94 -0.03
CA ARG A 30 -0.18 14.43 -0.61
C ARG A 30 0.98 15.41 -0.43
N ALA A 31 0.75 16.71 -0.62
CA ALA A 31 1.75 17.73 -0.38
C ALA A 31 2.20 17.75 1.09
N LYS A 32 1.26 17.54 2.03
CA LYS A 32 1.56 17.43 3.46
C LYS A 32 2.34 16.14 3.77
N GLU A 33 1.98 15.01 3.18
CA GLU A 33 2.72 13.75 3.32
C GLU A 33 4.13 13.82 2.73
N GLN A 34 4.29 14.48 1.59
CA GLN A 34 5.57 14.75 0.93
C GLN A 34 6.43 15.67 1.80
N ALA A 35 5.84 16.73 2.36
CA ALA A 35 6.52 17.63 3.31
C ALA A 35 6.95 16.88 4.58
N ILE A 36 6.16 15.91 5.07
CA ILE A 36 6.54 15.04 6.19
C ILE A 36 7.73 14.12 5.82
N LEU A 37 7.79 13.61 4.59
CA LEU A 37 8.93 12.82 4.10
C LEU A 37 10.19 13.69 3.99
N GLU A 38 10.07 14.89 3.43
CA GLU A 38 11.18 15.84 3.32
C GLU A 38 11.68 16.31 4.69
N LEU A 39 10.76 16.59 5.63
CA LEU A 39 11.10 16.84 7.04
C LEU A 39 11.81 15.64 7.65
N GLY A 40 11.37 14.42 7.35
CA GLY A 40 12.00 13.19 7.83
C GLY A 40 13.42 13.00 7.32
N ASP A 41 13.67 13.25 6.04
CA ASP A 41 15.00 13.20 5.45
C ASP A 41 15.91 14.31 5.98
N LEU A 42 15.38 15.51 6.18
CA LEU A 42 16.11 16.64 6.77
C LEU A 42 16.46 16.37 8.24
N LEU A 43 15.53 15.81 9.02
CA LEU A 43 15.75 15.41 10.42
C LEU A 43 16.74 14.24 10.54
N SER A 44 16.72 13.30 9.58
CA SER A 44 17.70 12.21 9.48
C SER A 44 19.12 12.74 9.23
N LYS A 45 19.27 13.74 8.35
CA LYS A 45 20.55 14.39 8.04
C LYS A 45 21.04 15.31 9.16
N THR A 46 20.13 16.03 9.82
CA THR A 46 20.43 16.92 10.95
C THR A 46 20.19 16.20 12.27
N LYS A 47 21.08 15.26 12.63
CA LYS A 47 21.10 14.59 13.93
C LYS A 47 20.73 15.54 15.09
N ASP A 48 19.58 15.28 15.71
CA ASP A 48 19.10 15.67 17.06
C ASP A 48 19.06 17.17 17.45
N ALA A 49 19.88 18.05 16.86
CA ALA A 49 20.04 19.43 17.30
C ALA A 49 18.89 20.37 16.87
N LYS A 50 18.30 20.15 15.68
CA LYS A 50 17.19 21.00 15.19
C LYS A 50 15.84 20.58 15.75
N SER A 51 15.55 19.27 15.88
CA SER A 51 14.32 18.79 16.57
C SER A 51 14.28 19.31 18.03
N SER A 52 15.38 19.18 18.77
CA SER A 52 15.44 19.66 20.16
C SER A 52 15.28 21.17 20.29
N SER A 53 15.77 21.97 19.33
CA SER A 53 15.54 23.42 19.26
C SER A 53 14.06 23.75 19.07
N LEU A 54 13.38 23.08 18.14
CA LEU A 54 11.99 23.35 17.81
C LEU A 54 11.02 22.89 18.90
N LEU A 55 11.27 21.73 19.51
CA LEU A 55 10.54 21.30 20.71
C LEU A 55 10.72 22.29 21.86
N ARG A 56 11.90 22.93 21.97
CA ARG A 56 12.16 23.96 22.98
C ARG A 56 11.45 25.27 22.70
N GLU A 57 11.22 25.62 21.44
CA GLU A 57 10.42 26.79 21.05
C GLU A 57 8.92 26.53 21.12
N LEU A 58 8.45 25.34 20.70
CA LEU A 58 7.06 24.93 20.82
C LEU A 58 6.62 24.78 22.28
N LYS A 59 7.51 24.31 23.18
CA LYS A 59 7.25 24.33 24.63
C LYS A 59 7.11 25.74 25.22
N LYS A 60 7.55 26.79 24.51
CA LYS A 60 7.32 28.20 24.91
C LYS A 60 6.00 28.75 24.38
N LEU A 61 5.39 28.08 23.38
CA LEU A 61 4.05 28.42 22.91
C LEU A 61 3.04 27.73 23.82
N ASP A 62 2.04 28.47 24.30
CA ASP A 62 1.00 27.96 25.21
C ASP A 62 -0.01 27.02 24.52
N ASP A 63 0.17 26.79 23.21
CA ASP A 63 -0.64 25.89 22.41
C ASP A 63 -0.18 24.44 22.55
N LYS A 64 -0.76 23.78 23.55
CA LYS A 64 -0.52 22.37 23.83
C LYS A 64 -1.09 21.43 22.76
N VAL A 65 -2.09 21.85 21.98
CA VAL A 65 -2.66 21.04 20.89
C VAL A 65 -1.65 20.94 19.76
N LEU A 66 -1.08 22.08 19.36
CA LEU A 66 0.00 22.13 18.36
C LEU A 66 1.23 21.31 18.80
N LEU A 67 1.56 21.33 20.09
CA LEU A 67 2.65 20.52 20.62
C LEU A 67 2.40 19.01 20.43
N VAL A 68 1.18 18.53 20.67
CA VAL A 68 0.80 17.12 20.44
C VAL A 68 0.91 16.76 18.97
N GLU A 69 0.42 17.61 18.06
CA GLU A 69 0.53 17.38 16.61
C GLU A 69 1.98 17.23 16.16
N VAL A 70 2.86 18.12 16.62
CA VAL A 70 4.29 18.05 16.27
C VAL A 70 4.94 16.79 16.82
N GLN A 71 4.64 16.40 18.07
CA GLN A 71 5.18 15.17 18.66
C GLN A 71 4.66 13.91 17.96
N LEU A 72 3.40 13.91 17.51
CA LEU A 72 2.84 12.83 16.69
C LEU A 72 3.59 12.72 15.36
N MET A 73 3.81 13.83 14.66
CA MET A 73 4.55 13.83 13.39
C MET A 73 6.00 13.42 13.56
N GLU A 74 6.66 13.84 14.64
CA GLU A 74 8.01 13.39 14.98
C GLU A 74 8.06 11.86 15.16
N SER A 75 7.06 11.28 15.84
CA SER A 75 6.94 9.84 15.97
C SER A 75 6.76 9.13 14.61
N GLN A 76 5.92 9.67 13.73
CA GLN A 76 5.72 9.13 12.37
C GLN A 76 7.00 9.18 11.52
N VAL A 77 7.74 10.29 11.61
CA VAL A 77 9.03 10.44 10.94
C VAL A 77 10.01 9.38 11.43
N PHE A 78 10.17 9.22 12.75
CA PHE A 78 11.07 8.21 13.29
C PHE A 78 10.67 6.79 12.91
N TYR A 79 9.37 6.51 12.84
CA TYR A 79 8.86 5.22 12.35
C TYR A 79 9.26 4.97 10.89
N ARG A 80 9.09 5.96 10.00
CA ARG A 80 9.51 5.86 8.58
C ARG A 80 11.02 5.68 8.42
N LEU A 81 11.81 6.28 9.32
CA LEU A 81 13.26 6.11 9.38
C LEU A 81 13.70 4.75 9.97
N GLY A 82 12.77 3.91 10.42
CA GLY A 82 13.05 2.62 11.03
C GLY A 82 13.54 2.70 12.49
N ASN A 83 13.53 3.88 13.11
CA ASN A 83 13.96 4.08 14.50
C ASN A 83 12.78 3.95 15.47
N LEU A 84 12.42 2.70 15.79
CA LEU A 84 11.24 2.37 16.60
C LEU A 84 11.36 2.90 18.04
N GLN A 85 12.56 2.89 18.63
CA GLN A 85 12.76 3.34 20.01
C GLN A 85 12.48 4.85 20.16
N ARG A 86 12.97 5.66 19.20
CA ARG A 86 12.69 7.11 19.19
C ARG A 86 11.24 7.41 18.82
N ALA A 87 10.67 6.67 17.88
CA ALA A 87 9.25 6.81 17.54
C ALA A 87 8.35 6.59 18.77
N ARG A 88 8.63 5.55 19.56
CA ARG A 88 7.89 5.24 20.79
C ARG A 88 8.07 6.28 21.89
N ALA A 89 9.29 6.80 22.06
CA ALA A 89 9.57 7.87 23.02
C ALA A 89 8.81 9.17 22.68
N ALA A 90 8.79 9.54 21.39
CA ALA A 90 8.03 10.68 20.89
C ALA A 90 6.52 10.47 21.08
N LEU A 91 6.00 9.28 20.78
CA LEU A 91 4.58 8.96 20.97
C LEU A 91 4.15 8.98 22.44
N THR A 92 4.98 8.43 23.34
CA THR A 92 4.73 8.49 24.78
C THR A 92 4.60 9.94 25.25
N SER A 93 5.49 10.80 24.76
CA SER A 93 5.46 12.24 25.04
C SER A 93 4.19 12.91 24.50
N ALA A 94 3.79 12.56 23.27
CA ALA A 94 2.55 13.04 22.66
C ALA A 94 1.32 12.67 23.48
N ARG A 95 1.22 11.41 23.93
CA ARG A 95 0.10 10.94 24.76
C ARG A 95 0.07 11.59 26.14
N THR A 96 1.22 11.80 26.79
CA THR A 96 1.27 12.51 28.07
C THR A 96 0.75 13.94 27.93
N THR A 97 1.14 14.64 26.85
CA THR A 97 0.68 16.00 26.57
C THR A 97 -0.81 16.01 26.22
N ALA A 98 -1.28 15.03 25.42
CA ALA A 98 -2.68 14.87 25.04
C ALA A 98 -3.59 14.61 26.23
N ASN A 99 -3.19 13.77 27.19
CA ASN A 99 -3.95 13.52 28.42
C ASN A 99 -4.06 14.75 29.33
N GLY A 100 -3.12 15.70 29.19
CA GLY A 100 -3.12 16.95 29.94
C GLY A 100 -4.02 18.04 29.35
N ILE A 101 -4.69 17.76 28.22
CA ILE A 101 -5.57 18.68 27.51
C ILE A 101 -6.83 17.96 27.03
N TYR A 102 -7.85 18.73 26.64
CA TYR A 102 -8.95 18.15 25.88
C TYR A 102 -8.52 18.04 24.41
N CYS A 103 -8.04 16.86 24.03
CA CYS A 103 -7.54 16.59 22.68
C CYS A 103 -8.70 16.50 21.68
N PRO A 104 -8.62 17.15 20.50
CA PRO A 104 -9.62 17.00 19.44
C PRO A 104 -9.78 15.52 19.04
N PRO A 105 -11.01 15.03 18.75
CA PRO A 105 -11.28 13.63 18.42
C PRO A 105 -10.40 13.08 17.28
N ARG A 106 -10.15 13.89 16.25
CA ARG A 106 -9.26 13.54 15.12
C ARG A 106 -7.82 13.26 15.57
N LEU A 107 -7.29 14.10 16.45
CA LEU A 107 -5.91 14.00 16.91
C LEU A 107 -5.75 12.81 17.87
N GLN A 108 -6.76 12.59 18.73
CA GLN A 108 -6.83 11.41 19.58
C GLN A 108 -6.86 10.11 18.76
N ALA A 109 -7.73 10.01 17.76
CA ALA A 109 -7.80 8.86 16.87
C ALA A 109 -6.47 8.61 16.13
N SER A 110 -5.77 9.69 15.74
CA SER A 110 -4.44 9.59 15.10
C SER A 110 -3.35 9.08 16.05
N LEU A 111 -3.40 9.46 17.34
CA LEU A 111 -2.50 8.94 18.38
C LEU A 111 -2.74 7.45 18.64
N ASP A 112 -4.00 7.04 18.68
CA ASP A 112 -4.39 5.64 18.88
C ASP A 112 -3.98 4.79 17.67
N MET A 113 -4.18 5.30 16.45
CA MET A 113 -3.71 4.66 15.22
C MET A 113 -2.19 4.41 15.23
N LEU A 114 -1.39 5.43 15.55
CA LEU A 114 0.07 5.29 15.61
C LEU A 114 0.53 4.38 16.76
N SER A 115 -0.20 4.38 17.89
CA SER A 115 0.03 3.45 18.99
C SER A 115 -0.14 2.00 18.52
N GLY A 116 -1.22 1.70 17.80
CA GLY A 116 -1.44 0.38 17.21
C GLY A 116 -0.32 -0.04 16.26
N ILE A 117 0.13 0.87 15.38
CA ILE A 117 1.23 0.60 14.43
C ILE A 117 2.53 0.27 15.18
N LEU A 118 2.89 1.03 16.22
CA LEU A 118 4.13 0.78 16.97
C LEU A 118 4.07 -0.51 17.78
N HIS A 119 2.94 -0.83 18.42
CA HIS A 119 2.77 -2.11 19.12
C HIS A 119 2.83 -3.32 18.17
N ALA A 120 2.26 -3.18 16.96
CA ALA A 120 2.37 -4.20 15.93
C ALA A 120 3.80 -4.35 15.37
N ALA A 121 4.54 -3.25 15.22
CA ALA A 121 5.87 -3.23 14.61
C ALA A 121 7.01 -3.65 15.56
N ASP A 122 6.97 -3.21 16.83
CA ASP A 122 8.03 -3.43 17.81
C ASP A 122 7.82 -4.76 18.58
N GLU A 123 6.65 -4.89 19.22
CA GLU A 123 6.37 -5.98 20.17
C GLU A 123 5.69 -7.19 19.51
N ARG A 124 5.26 -7.06 18.24
CA ARG A 124 4.35 -8.00 17.56
C ARG A 124 3.10 -8.32 18.40
N ASP A 125 2.68 -7.37 19.23
CA ASP A 125 1.47 -7.51 20.04
C ASP A 125 0.27 -7.03 19.23
N PHE A 126 -0.21 -7.93 18.36
CA PHE A 126 -1.38 -7.68 17.53
C PHE A 126 -2.69 -7.62 18.32
N LYS A 127 -2.71 -8.15 19.56
CA LYS A 127 -3.90 -8.12 20.42
C LYS A 127 -4.10 -6.72 20.97
N THR A 128 -3.04 -6.13 21.52
CA THR A 128 -3.08 -4.74 22.01
C THR A 128 -3.22 -3.76 20.85
N ALA A 129 -2.53 -4.01 19.73
CA ALA A 129 -2.68 -3.19 18.52
C ALA A 129 -4.13 -3.17 18.00
N TYR A 130 -4.83 -4.31 18.01
CA TYR A 130 -6.23 -4.38 17.62
C TYR A 130 -7.11 -3.43 18.45
N SER A 131 -6.92 -3.40 19.77
CA SER A 131 -7.70 -2.50 20.64
C SER A 131 -7.44 -1.03 20.29
N TYR A 132 -6.18 -0.65 20.06
CA TYR A 132 -5.86 0.71 19.63
C TYR A 132 -6.45 1.07 18.27
N PHE A 133 -6.44 0.14 17.31
CA PHE A 133 -7.08 0.36 16.01
C PHE A 133 -8.60 0.45 16.10
N TYR A 134 -9.23 -0.29 17.02
CA TYR A 134 -10.67 -0.20 17.26
C TYR A 134 -11.06 1.18 17.81
N GLU A 135 -10.35 1.69 18.82
CA GLU A 135 -10.56 3.05 19.36
C GLU A 135 -10.32 4.12 18.29
N ALA A 136 -9.26 3.97 17.49
CA ALA A 136 -8.98 4.86 16.37
C ALA A 136 -10.12 4.83 15.32
N PHE A 137 -10.65 3.65 15.02
CA PHE A 137 -11.77 3.49 14.09
C PHE A 137 -13.05 4.16 14.59
N GLU A 138 -13.43 3.98 15.86
CA GLU A 138 -14.58 4.67 16.45
C GLU A 138 -14.38 6.20 16.46
N GLY A 139 -13.16 6.64 16.77
CA GLY A 139 -12.75 8.04 16.67
C GLY A 139 -12.92 8.61 15.26
N PHE A 140 -12.43 7.90 14.24
CA PHE A 140 -12.55 8.34 12.84
C PHE A 140 -13.97 8.21 12.27
N ASP A 141 -14.75 7.22 12.69
CA ASP A 141 -16.16 7.06 12.29
C ASP A 141 -17.03 8.20 12.82
N SER A 142 -16.79 8.62 14.07
CA SER A 142 -17.51 9.74 14.69
C SER A 142 -17.38 11.06 13.92
N ILE A 143 -16.25 11.24 13.21
CA ILE A 143 -15.97 12.40 12.37
C ILE A 143 -16.08 12.11 10.86
N SER A 144 -16.51 10.89 10.49
CA SER A 144 -16.66 10.43 9.09
C SER A 144 -15.42 10.65 8.22
N SER A 145 -14.23 10.44 8.79
CA SER A 145 -12.95 10.62 8.08
C SER A 145 -12.67 9.44 7.14
N THR A 146 -11.97 9.70 6.04
CA THR A 146 -11.48 8.66 5.11
C THR A 146 -10.51 7.69 5.79
N HIS A 147 -9.84 8.11 6.87
CA HIS A 147 -8.90 7.29 7.66
C HIS A 147 -9.60 6.16 8.44
N ALA A 148 -10.92 6.20 8.60
CA ALA A 148 -11.68 5.09 9.20
C ALA A 148 -11.48 3.79 8.40
N VAL A 149 -11.38 3.88 7.07
CA VAL A 149 -11.14 2.72 6.21
C VAL A 149 -9.76 2.11 6.48
N ASP A 150 -8.76 2.94 6.76
CA ASP A 150 -7.40 2.47 7.06
C ASP A 150 -7.32 1.82 8.43
N ALA A 151 -8.01 2.38 9.44
CA ALA A 151 -8.09 1.76 10.76
C ALA A 151 -8.75 0.38 10.66
N LEU A 152 -9.84 0.26 9.88
CA LEU A 152 -10.51 -1.01 9.63
C LEU A 152 -9.61 -2.02 8.92
N LYS A 153 -8.81 -1.61 7.91
CA LYS A 153 -7.82 -2.49 7.27
C LYS A 153 -6.81 -3.03 8.29
N TYR A 154 -6.27 -2.18 9.16
CA TYR A 154 -5.31 -2.60 10.17
C TYR A 154 -5.93 -3.52 11.22
N MET A 155 -7.17 -3.29 11.63
CA MET A 155 -7.91 -4.21 12.51
C MET A 155 -8.04 -5.61 11.89
N LEU A 156 -8.45 -5.70 10.62
CA LEU A 156 -8.58 -6.97 9.91
C LEU A 156 -7.24 -7.69 9.79
N LEU A 157 -6.17 -6.95 9.44
CA LEU A 157 -4.81 -7.49 9.38
C LEU A 157 -4.36 -8.00 10.76
N SER A 158 -4.62 -7.28 11.84
CA SER A 158 -4.32 -7.76 13.20
C SER A 158 -5.04 -9.08 13.52
N LYS A 159 -6.29 -9.26 13.07
CA LYS A 159 -7.03 -10.53 13.25
C LYS A 159 -6.47 -11.68 12.44
N VAL A 160 -5.99 -11.42 11.22
CA VAL A 160 -5.22 -12.40 10.43
C VAL A 160 -3.94 -12.80 11.17
N MET A 161 -3.19 -11.83 11.70
CA MET A 161 -1.94 -12.08 12.44
C MET A 161 -2.16 -12.82 13.77
N LEU A 162 -3.31 -12.61 14.42
CA LEU A 162 -3.72 -13.35 15.62
C LEU A 162 -4.22 -14.78 15.32
N ASN A 163 -4.19 -15.21 14.05
CA ASN A 163 -4.66 -16.52 13.61
C ASN A 163 -6.16 -16.76 13.93
N CYS A 164 -6.97 -15.69 13.90
CA CYS A 164 -8.42 -15.72 14.09
C CYS A 164 -9.16 -15.17 12.86
N PRO A 165 -8.97 -15.74 11.66
CA PRO A 165 -9.60 -15.23 10.43
C PRO A 165 -11.12 -15.41 10.40
N GLU A 166 -11.67 -16.28 11.25
CA GLU A 166 -13.11 -16.57 11.34
C GLU A 166 -13.94 -15.37 11.81
N GLU A 167 -13.31 -14.42 12.52
CA GLU A 167 -13.97 -13.22 13.03
C GLU A 167 -14.08 -12.11 11.97
N ILE A 168 -13.31 -12.18 10.88
CA ILE A 168 -13.27 -11.15 9.83
C ILE A 168 -14.64 -10.92 9.17
N PRO A 169 -15.39 -11.97 8.75
CA PRO A 169 -16.75 -11.78 8.24
C PRO A 169 -17.67 -11.13 9.27
N GLY A 170 -17.56 -11.51 10.54
CA GLY A 170 -18.33 -10.93 11.63
C GLY A 170 -18.09 -9.42 11.78
N ILE A 171 -16.81 -9.02 11.77
CA ILE A 171 -16.41 -7.61 11.84
C ILE A 171 -16.93 -6.82 10.62
N LEU A 172 -16.82 -7.37 9.42
CA LEU A 172 -17.28 -6.72 8.18
C LEU A 172 -18.81 -6.59 8.08
N THR A 173 -19.54 -7.53 8.68
CA THR A 173 -21.02 -7.46 8.77
C THR A 173 -21.53 -6.58 9.90
N SER A 174 -20.64 -6.05 10.75
CA SER A 174 -21.04 -5.17 11.85
C SER A 174 -21.67 -3.88 11.32
N LYS A 175 -22.63 -3.33 12.08
CA LYS A 175 -23.33 -2.08 11.72
C LYS A 175 -22.38 -0.90 11.45
N LEU A 176 -21.23 -0.89 12.09
CA LEU A 176 -20.20 0.14 11.93
C LEU A 176 -19.43 -0.06 10.61
N ALA A 177 -18.99 -1.28 10.31
CA ALA A 177 -18.22 -1.57 9.10
C ALA A 177 -19.06 -1.55 7.82
N LEU A 178 -20.37 -1.82 7.89
CA LEU A 178 -21.27 -1.82 6.71
C LEU A 178 -21.33 -0.49 5.96
N ARG A 179 -21.04 0.64 6.63
CA ARG A 179 -20.98 1.96 6.01
C ARG A 179 -19.77 2.12 5.09
N TYR A 180 -18.71 1.37 5.38
CA TYR A 180 -17.45 1.43 4.67
C TYR A 180 -17.36 0.21 3.75
N ASN A 181 -17.83 0.38 2.51
CA ASN A 181 -17.63 -0.64 1.49
C ASN A 181 -16.55 -0.16 0.51
N SER A 182 -15.43 -0.89 0.46
CA SER A 182 -14.34 -0.57 -0.46
C SER A 182 -13.74 -1.84 -1.03
N ARG A 183 -13.23 -1.74 -2.26
CA ARG A 183 -12.44 -2.79 -2.94
C ARG A 183 -11.35 -3.39 -2.04
N HIS A 184 -10.80 -2.61 -1.12
CA HIS A 184 -9.74 -3.04 -0.23
C HIS A 184 -10.25 -3.94 0.90
N LEU A 185 -11.50 -3.75 1.35
CA LEU A 185 -12.11 -4.58 2.38
C LEU A 185 -12.58 -5.93 1.83
N ASP A 186 -13.02 -5.97 0.57
CA ASP A 186 -13.31 -7.23 -0.12
C ASP A 186 -12.04 -8.06 -0.31
N ALA A 187 -10.93 -7.44 -0.72
CA ALA A 187 -9.63 -8.11 -0.76
C ALA A 187 -9.19 -8.64 0.62
N MET A 188 -9.42 -7.88 1.71
CA MET A 188 -9.13 -8.36 3.07
C MET A 188 -10.06 -9.50 3.51
N ARG A 189 -11.30 -9.54 3.02
CA ARG A 189 -12.21 -10.67 3.23
C ARG A 189 -11.68 -11.93 2.57
N GLU A 190 -11.22 -11.83 1.32
CA GLU A 190 -10.61 -12.94 0.59
C GLU A 190 -9.33 -13.43 1.28
N VAL A 191 -8.47 -12.51 1.73
CA VAL A 191 -7.27 -12.86 2.53
C VAL A 191 -7.67 -13.59 3.82
N GLY A 192 -8.75 -13.16 4.49
CA GLY A 192 -9.29 -13.85 5.66
C GLY A 192 -9.76 -15.27 5.35
N VAL A 193 -10.50 -15.47 4.27
CA VAL A 193 -10.96 -16.80 3.82
C VAL A 193 -9.76 -17.71 3.50
N ALA A 194 -8.79 -17.19 2.72
CA ALA A 194 -7.59 -17.94 2.39
C ALA A 194 -6.75 -18.30 3.62
N ALA A 195 -6.65 -17.38 4.60
CA ALA A 195 -5.97 -17.62 5.87
C ALA A 195 -6.67 -18.69 6.71
N LYS A 196 -8.02 -18.70 6.72
CA LYS A 196 -8.83 -19.74 7.38
C LYS A 196 -8.58 -21.11 6.77
N ASP A 197 -8.59 -21.19 5.45
CA ASP A 197 -8.41 -22.45 4.73
C ASP A 197 -6.93 -22.90 4.68
N ARG A 198 -6.01 -22.10 5.25
CA ARG A 198 -4.54 -22.26 5.16
C ARG A 198 -4.08 -22.50 3.72
N SER A 199 -4.85 -21.98 2.77
CA SER A 199 -4.69 -22.26 1.36
C SER A 199 -4.10 -21.01 0.71
N LEU A 200 -2.78 -20.90 0.81
CA LEU A 200 -2.04 -19.97 -0.05
C LEU A 200 -2.34 -20.27 -1.53
N GLY A 201 -2.62 -21.56 -1.83
CA GLY A 201 -3.03 -22.05 -3.13
C GLY A 201 -4.34 -21.46 -3.63
N ALA A 202 -5.35 -21.20 -2.80
CA ALA A 202 -6.61 -20.59 -3.26
C ALA A 202 -6.46 -19.08 -3.56
N PHE A 203 -5.72 -18.36 -2.71
CA PHE A 203 -5.41 -16.94 -2.92
C PHE A 203 -4.51 -16.70 -4.14
N LEU A 204 -3.51 -17.56 -4.30
CA LEU A 204 -2.63 -17.52 -5.46
C LEU A 204 -3.30 -18.12 -6.69
N ALA A 205 -4.15 -19.15 -6.59
CA ALA A 205 -4.78 -19.78 -7.76
C ALA A 205 -5.49 -18.74 -8.61
N GLU A 206 -6.36 -17.90 -8.06
CA GLU A 206 -7.09 -16.95 -8.90
C GLU A 206 -6.16 -15.89 -9.56
N THR A 207 -5.14 -15.44 -8.82
CA THR A 207 -4.18 -14.43 -9.31
C THR A 207 -3.19 -15.04 -10.31
N VAL A 208 -2.70 -16.24 -10.02
CA VAL A 208 -1.78 -17.05 -10.84
C VAL A 208 -2.50 -17.54 -12.08
N GLU A 209 -3.76 -17.92 -11.99
CA GLU A 209 -4.58 -18.36 -13.12
C GLU A 209 -4.79 -17.20 -14.10
N LYS A 210 -5.16 -16.01 -13.61
CA LYS A 210 -5.26 -14.80 -14.44
C LYS A 210 -3.91 -14.46 -15.08
N LYS A 211 -2.82 -14.54 -14.32
CA LYS A 211 -1.49 -14.20 -14.84
C LYS A 211 -0.95 -15.22 -15.84
N LEU A 212 -1.15 -16.52 -15.60
CA LEU A 212 -0.81 -17.61 -16.51
C LEU A 212 -1.66 -17.57 -17.77
N SER A 213 -2.96 -17.29 -17.65
CA SER A 213 -3.84 -17.08 -18.80
C SER A 213 -3.34 -15.93 -19.67
N GLN A 214 -2.89 -14.84 -19.05
CA GLN A 214 -2.29 -13.71 -19.76
C GLN A 214 -0.97 -14.09 -20.44
N MET A 215 -0.07 -14.81 -19.76
CA MET A 215 1.21 -15.25 -20.35
C MET A 215 1.05 -16.28 -21.48
N ILE A 216 0.01 -17.12 -21.44
CA ILE A 216 -0.36 -18.02 -22.53
C ILE A 216 -0.92 -17.23 -23.72
N LEU A 217 -1.79 -16.23 -23.47
CA LEU A 217 -2.32 -15.34 -24.52
C LEU A 217 -1.23 -14.47 -25.16
N ASP A 218 -0.24 -14.04 -24.37
CA ASP A 218 0.89 -13.24 -24.84
C ASP A 218 1.94 -14.08 -25.61
N ASN A 219 1.67 -15.36 -25.89
CA ASN A 219 2.56 -16.32 -26.56
C ASN A 219 3.94 -16.48 -25.88
N GLU A 220 4.06 -16.11 -24.61
CA GLU A 220 5.30 -16.21 -23.87
C GLU A 220 5.55 -17.66 -23.41
N HIS A 221 4.48 -18.44 -23.20
CA HIS A 221 4.52 -19.84 -22.79
C HIS A 221 3.50 -20.71 -23.56
N ASN A 222 3.95 -21.82 -24.14
CA ASN A 222 3.07 -22.79 -24.80
C ASN A 222 2.45 -23.73 -23.76
N GLY A 223 1.21 -23.45 -23.33
CA GLY A 223 0.48 -24.31 -22.40
C GLY A 223 -1.03 -24.19 -22.54
N ILE A 224 -1.77 -25.16 -22.02
CA ILE A 224 -3.21 -25.02 -21.77
C ILE A 224 -3.42 -25.04 -20.26
N LEU A 225 -4.24 -24.13 -19.78
CA LEU A 225 -4.72 -24.11 -18.42
C LEU A 225 -6.10 -24.81 -18.35
N ASP A 226 -6.21 -25.90 -17.59
CA ASP A 226 -7.49 -26.59 -17.37
C ASP A 226 -8.13 -26.13 -16.05
N GLN A 227 -9.20 -25.35 -16.18
CA GLN A 227 -9.94 -24.76 -15.05
C GLN A 227 -10.70 -25.79 -14.22
N GLY A 228 -11.03 -26.96 -14.78
CA GLY A 228 -11.77 -28.01 -14.07
C GLY A 228 -10.91 -28.85 -13.12
N SER A 229 -9.62 -28.95 -13.41
CA SER A 229 -8.65 -29.77 -12.65
C SER A 229 -7.58 -28.96 -11.93
N GLY A 230 -7.44 -27.67 -12.23
CA GLY A 230 -6.42 -26.79 -11.63
C GLY A 230 -4.99 -27.13 -12.07
N VAL A 231 -4.84 -27.76 -13.24
CA VAL A 231 -3.55 -28.23 -13.77
C VAL A 231 -3.13 -27.38 -14.97
N LEU A 232 -1.88 -26.89 -14.93
CA LEU A 232 -1.21 -26.27 -16.08
C LEU A 232 -0.49 -27.38 -16.88
N VAL A 233 -0.96 -27.65 -18.09
CA VAL A 233 -0.30 -28.57 -19.00
C VAL A 233 0.65 -27.76 -19.88
N LEU A 234 1.94 -27.77 -19.51
CA LEU A 234 3.01 -27.22 -20.34
C LEU A 234 3.20 -28.13 -21.55
N ARG A 235 3.13 -27.56 -22.76
CA ARG A 235 3.47 -28.27 -23.98
C ARG A 235 4.87 -27.90 -24.40
N GLU A 236 5.59 -28.89 -24.90
CA GLU A 236 6.86 -28.64 -25.56
C GLU A 236 6.61 -27.59 -26.67
N PRO A 237 7.50 -26.60 -26.80
CA PRO A 237 7.45 -25.69 -27.93
C PRO A 237 7.44 -26.56 -29.18
N GLN A 238 6.41 -26.41 -30.00
CA GLN A 238 6.40 -27.03 -31.32
C GLN A 238 7.63 -26.43 -32.02
N CYS A 239 8.70 -27.21 -32.14
CA CYS A 239 9.74 -26.92 -33.10
C CYS A 239 9.00 -26.83 -34.43
N GLU A 240 8.78 -25.62 -34.94
CA GLU A 240 8.46 -25.42 -36.34
C GLU A 240 9.62 -26.06 -37.09
N GLY A 241 9.44 -27.32 -37.48
CA GLY A 241 10.45 -28.07 -38.20
C GLY A 241 10.84 -27.21 -39.39
N LYS A 242 12.15 -26.96 -39.56
CA LYS A 242 12.68 -26.16 -40.67
C LYS A 242 12.14 -26.60 -42.04
N ASP A 243 11.67 -27.84 -42.11
CA ASP A 243 11.07 -28.49 -43.27
C ASP A 243 9.77 -27.82 -43.77
N TYR A 244 8.93 -27.27 -42.88
CA TYR A 244 7.65 -26.66 -43.26
C TYR A 244 7.82 -25.33 -44.04
N PRO A 245 8.60 -24.34 -43.55
CA PRO A 245 8.86 -23.13 -44.33
C PRO A 245 9.68 -23.41 -45.59
N LEU A 246 10.55 -24.43 -45.59
CA LEU A 246 11.24 -24.91 -46.79
C LEU A 246 10.25 -25.48 -47.83
N ALA A 247 9.30 -26.32 -47.40
CA ALA A 247 8.25 -26.85 -48.27
C ALA A 247 7.34 -25.74 -48.80
N LEU A 248 6.97 -24.76 -47.97
CA LEU A 248 6.15 -23.62 -48.39
C LEU A 248 6.87 -22.76 -49.44
N SER A 249 8.16 -22.48 -49.24
CA SER A 249 9.00 -21.77 -50.21
C SER A 249 9.15 -22.52 -51.53
N ALA A 250 9.31 -23.85 -51.48
CA ALA A 250 9.36 -24.70 -52.66
C ALA A 250 8.03 -24.65 -53.45
N VAL A 251 6.89 -24.73 -52.76
CA VAL A 251 5.57 -24.61 -53.39
C VAL A 251 5.36 -23.24 -54.02
N GLN A 252 5.76 -22.16 -53.35
CA GLN A 252 5.69 -20.81 -53.91
C GLN A 252 6.59 -20.64 -55.14
N SER A 253 7.79 -21.22 -55.11
CA SER A 253 8.72 -21.19 -56.24
C SER A 253 8.18 -21.95 -57.45
N LEU A 254 7.55 -23.10 -57.22
CA LEU A 254 6.87 -23.85 -58.28
C LEU A 254 5.70 -23.04 -58.87
N ASN A 255 4.91 -22.36 -58.04
CA ASN A 255 3.82 -21.52 -58.53
C ASN A 255 4.34 -20.39 -59.43
N GLY A 256 5.44 -19.72 -59.03
CA GLY A 256 6.08 -18.70 -59.87
C GLY A 256 6.61 -19.23 -61.21
N ILE A 257 7.12 -20.46 -61.26
CA ILE A 257 7.56 -21.09 -62.51
C ILE A 257 6.35 -21.40 -63.41
N VAL A 258 5.26 -21.90 -62.84
CA VAL A 258 4.01 -22.18 -63.58
C VAL A 258 3.47 -20.89 -64.20
N ASP A 259 3.43 -19.79 -63.45
CA ASP A 259 2.99 -18.49 -63.96
C ASP A 259 3.90 -17.97 -65.09
N MET A 260 5.22 -18.14 -64.97
CA MET A 260 6.17 -17.78 -66.04
C MET A 260 6.00 -18.62 -67.30
N LEU A 261 5.75 -19.93 -67.16
CA LEU A 261 5.46 -20.80 -68.29
C LEU A 261 4.15 -20.40 -68.97
N PHE A 262 3.12 -20.07 -68.20
CA PHE A 262 1.83 -19.59 -68.72
C PHE A 262 1.98 -18.27 -69.48
N GLN A 263 2.79 -17.33 -68.98
CA GLN A 263 3.09 -16.07 -69.68
C GLN A 263 3.90 -16.29 -70.98
N LYS A 264 4.83 -17.25 -71.01
CA LYS A 264 5.58 -17.56 -72.22
C LYS A 264 4.70 -18.22 -73.28
N THR A 265 3.83 -19.14 -72.90
CA THR A 265 2.93 -19.82 -73.85
C THR A 265 1.85 -18.89 -74.40
N THR A 266 1.39 -17.91 -73.63
CA THR A 266 0.50 -16.84 -74.12
C THR A 266 1.18 -15.85 -75.07
N LYS A 267 2.52 -15.67 -74.98
CA LYS A 267 3.32 -14.87 -75.93
C LYS A 267 3.78 -15.62 -77.19
N LEU A 268 3.59 -16.95 -77.23
CA LEU A 268 3.97 -17.83 -78.34
C LEU A 268 2.81 -18.12 -79.31
N LYS A 269 1.69 -17.41 -79.15
CA LYS A 269 0.63 -17.26 -80.17
C LYS A 269 0.78 -15.91 -80.85
#